data_AF-A0A7X8IYN2-F1
#
_entry.id   AF-A0A7X8IYN2-F1
#
_cell.length_a   1.000
_cell.length_b   1.000
_cell.length_c   1.000
_cell.angle_alpha   90.00
_cell.angle_beta   90.00
_cell.angle_gamma   90.00
#
_symmetry.space_group_name_H-M   'P 1'
#
loop_
_entity.id
_entity.type
_entity.pdbx_description
1 polymer ?
#
loop_
_entity_poly.entity_id
_entity_poly.type
_entity_poly.pdbx_seq_one_letter_code
_entity_poly.pdbx_strand_id
1 'polypeptide(L)' 'MFLKSLEIFGFKSFADRTRIEFSDGITALLGPNGCGKSNVVDAVKWVLGEQASRAMRAEKMEDVIFNGTESRK' A
#
# COMPACT_ATOMS: atom_id res chain seq x y z
N MET A 1 13.12 5.80 17.22
CA MET A 1 12.48 4.67 16.50
C MET A 1 12.08 5.19 15.12
N PHE A 2 12.46 4.51 14.05
CA PHE A 2 12.11 4.90 12.67
C PHE A 2 11.60 3.68 11.90
N LEU A 3 10.79 3.92 10.88
CA LEU A 3 10.32 2.87 9.98
C LEU A 3 11.50 2.41 9.12
N LYS A 4 11.93 1.15 9.24
CA LYS A 4 13.08 0.63 8.46
C LYS A 4 12.68 0.17 7.07
N SER A 5 11.62 -0.62 7.01
CA SER A 5 11.13 -1.21 5.76
C SER A 5 9.65 -1.50 5.85
N LEU A 6 8.99 -1.52 4.69
CA LEU A 6 7.62 -1.98 4.51
C LEU A 6 7.61 -3.05 3.43
N GLU A 7 7.08 -4.22 3.76
CA GLU A 7 6.89 -5.31 2.81
C GLU A 7 5.40 -5.44 2.48
N ILE A 8 5.06 -5.36 1.21
CA ILE A 8 3.69 -5.31 0.70
C ILE A 8 3.51 -6.45 -0.31
N PHE A 9 2.44 -7.22 -0.16
CA PHE A 9 2.08 -8.29 -1.08
C PHE A 9 0.57 -8.48 -1.12
N GLY A 10 0.00 -8.63 -2.31
CA GLY A 10 -1.43 -8.83 -2.50
C GLY A 10 -2.29 -7.69 -1.97
N PHE A 11 -1.75 -6.47 -1.85
CA PHE A 11 -2.44 -5.33 -1.26
C PHE A 11 -2.72 -4.26 -2.32
N LYS A 12 -3.98 -4.03 -2.64
CA LYS A 12 -4.42 -3.06 -3.66
C LYS A 12 -3.58 -3.19 -4.94
N SER A 13 -2.89 -2.12 -5.37
CA SER A 13 -2.05 -2.13 -6.58
C SER A 13 -0.79 -3.00 -6.50
N PHE A 14 -0.45 -3.55 -5.32
CA PHE A 14 0.75 -4.36 -5.11
C PHE A 14 0.45 -5.85 -5.25
N ALA A 15 0.33 -6.32 -6.50
CA ALA A 15 0.13 -7.73 -6.82
C ALA A 15 1.33 -8.60 -6.42
N ASP A 16 2.54 -8.15 -6.78
CA ASP A 16 3.79 -8.82 -6.45
C ASP A 16 4.38 -8.31 -5.14
N ARG A 17 5.22 -9.15 -4.52
CA ARG A 17 5.92 -8.81 -3.28
C ARG A 17 6.87 -7.63 -3.55
N THR A 18 6.62 -6.54 -2.84
CA THR A 18 7.38 -5.29 -2.94
C THR A 18 7.95 -4.94 -1.58
N ARG A 19 9.26 -4.69 -1.51
CA ARG A 19 9.94 -4.23 -0.31
C ARG A 19 10.38 -2.79 -0.52
N ILE A 20 9.91 -1.90 0.36
CA ILE A 20 10.31 -0.49 0.40
C ILE A 20 11.24 -0.33 1.58
N GLU A 21 12.46 0.15 1.34
CA GLU A 21 13.41 0.51 2.39
C GLU A 21 13.36 2.01 2.61
N PHE A 22 13.30 2.42 3.87
CA PHE A 22 13.24 3.82 4.26
C PHE A 22 14.60 4.25 4.79
N SER A 23 15.11 5.35 4.26
CA SER A 23 16.35 5.97 4.73
C SER A 23 16.09 6.86 5.95
N ASP A 24 17.13 7.12 6.72
CA ASP A 24 17.09 8.17 7.73
C ASP A 24 16.78 9.54 7.11
N GLY A 25 16.08 10.38 7.85
CA GLY A 25 15.65 11.70 7.40
C GLY A 25 14.33 11.67 6.62
N ILE A 26 14.33 12.21 5.40
CA ILE A 26 13.13 12.41 4.58
C ILE A 26 13.12 11.43 3.40
N THR A 27 12.09 10.60 3.32
CA THR A 27 11.82 9.74 2.15
C THR A 27 10.65 10.30 1.34
N ALA A 28 10.84 10.50 0.03
CA ALA A 28 9.79 10.97 -0.87
C ALA A 28 9.31 9.85 -1.81
N LEU A 29 7.99 9.65 -1.91
CA LEU A 29 7.36 8.69 -2.81
C LEU A 29 6.92 9.40 -4.11
N LEU A 30 7.55 9.05 -5.24
CA LEU A 30 7.36 9.70 -6.54
C LEU A 30 6.82 8.72 -7.59
N GLY A 31 6.26 9.24 -8.69
CA GLY A 31 5.74 8.46 -9.82
C GLY A 31 4.41 8.98 -10.40
N PRO A 32 3.95 8.43 -11.53
CA PRO A 32 2.70 8.85 -12.20
C PRO A 32 1.44 8.64 -11.35
N ASN A 33 0.34 9.31 -11.69
CA ASN A 33 -0.94 9.04 -11.04
C ASN A 33 -1.42 7.61 -11.32
N GLY A 34 -1.99 6.96 -10.30
CA GLY A 34 -2.43 5.56 -10.40
C GLY A 34 -1.37 4.50 -10.13
N CYS A 35 -0.07 4.83 -10.02
CA CYS A 35 0.98 3.82 -9.83
C CYS A 35 1.09 3.21 -8.41
N GLY A 36 0.15 3.52 -7.50
CA GLY A 36 0.12 2.92 -6.16
C GLY A 36 0.82 3.70 -5.04
N LYS A 37 1.34 4.91 -5.28
CA LYS A 37 2.03 5.74 -4.25
C LYS A 37 1.22 5.89 -2.97
N SER A 38 -0.05 6.29 -3.09
CA SER A 38 -0.90 6.48 -1.91
C SER A 38 -1.24 5.15 -1.23
N ASN A 39 -1.23 4.03 -1.97
CA ASN A 39 -1.48 2.70 -1.40
C ASN A 39 -0.34 2.26 -0.47
N VAL A 40 0.88 2.80 -0.61
CA VAL A 40 1.95 2.63 0.40
C VAL A 40 1.50 3.19 1.75
N VAL A 41 0.90 4.38 1.75
CA VAL A 41 0.40 5.02 2.97
C VAL A 41 -0.79 4.24 3.55
N ASP A 42 -1.69 3.74 2.71
CA ASP A 42 -2.78 2.88 3.17
C ASP A 42 -2.26 1.60 3.81
N ALA A 43 -1.26 0.94 3.23
CA ALA A 43 -0.67 -0.28 3.80
C ALA A 43 -0.10 -0.02 5.21
N VAL A 44 0.56 1.13 5.41
CA VAL A 44 1.04 1.55 6.74
C VAL A 44 -0.12 1.76 7.71
N LYS A 45 -1.19 2.44 7.30
CA LYS A 45 -2.38 2.64 8.16
C LYS A 45 -3.04 1.31 8.53
N TRP A 46 -3.13 0.39 7.57
CA TRP A 46 -3.76 -0.91 7.77
C TRP A 46 -3.02 -1.76 8.80
N VAL A 47 -1.68 -1.87 8.69
CA VAL A 47 -0.88 -2.64 9.66
C VAL A 47 -0.86 -1.99 11.05
N LEU A 48 -1.08 -0.68 11.14
CA LEU A 48 -1.27 0.04 12.40
C LEU A 48 -2.68 -0.12 13.00
N GLY A 49 -3.56 -0.90 12.35
CA GLY A 49 -4.87 -1.26 12.88
C GLY A 49 -6.03 -0.41 12.39
N GLU A 50 -5.88 0.33 11.30
CA GLU A 50 -7.01 1.01 10.66
C GLU A 50 -8.06 0.00 10.18
N GLN A 51 -9.30 0.18 10.62
CA GLN A 51 -10.43 -0.75 10.42
C GLN A 51 -11.54 -0.14 9.55
N ALA A 52 -11.53 1.17 9.34
CA ALA A 52 -12.55 1.84 8.55
C ALA A 52 -12.21 1.77 7.04
N SER A 53 -13.07 1.11 6.25
CA SER A 53 -12.89 0.98 4.79
C SER A 53 -12.74 2.34 4.09
N ARG A 54 -13.51 3.34 4.54
CA ARG A 54 -13.41 4.73 4.04
C ARG A 54 -12.04 5.36 4.28
N ALA A 55 -11.46 5.16 5.48
CA ALA A 55 -10.13 5.67 5.80
C ALA A 55 -9.04 4.97 4.96
N MET A 56 -9.33 3.71 4.61
CA MET A 56 -8.55 2.88 3.71
C MET A 56 -8.85 3.12 2.23
N ARG A 57 -9.68 4.10 1.85
CA ARG A 57 -10.03 4.38 0.44
C ARG A 57 -10.49 3.12 -0.31
N ALA A 58 -11.35 2.37 0.34
CA ALA A 58 -11.95 1.11 -0.10
C ALA A 58 -13.46 1.15 0.19
N GLU A 59 -14.27 0.44 -0.61
CA GLU A 59 -15.72 0.37 -0.37
C GLU A 59 -15.99 -0.63 0.76
N LYS A 60 -15.42 -1.82 0.63
CA LYS A 60 -15.41 -2.90 1.61
C LYS A 60 -13.99 -3.15 2.10
N MET A 61 -13.85 -3.74 3.28
CA MET A 61 -12.51 -4.10 3.79
C MET A 61 -11.82 -5.17 2.93
N GLU A 62 -12.58 -6.00 2.23
CA GLU A 62 -12.05 -7.00 1.28
C GLU A 62 -11.35 -6.34 0.08
N ASP A 63 -11.74 -5.12 -0.31
CA ASP A 63 -11.17 -4.42 -1.47
C ASP A 63 -9.73 -3.93 -1.23
N VAL A 64 -9.20 -4.09 -0.01
CA VAL A 64 -7.76 -3.86 0.25
C VAL A 64 -6.90 -4.99 -0.31
N ILE A 65 -7.49 -6.15 -0.59
CA ILE A 65 -6.81 -7.28 -1.21
C ILE A 65 -6.77 -7.04 -2.72
N PHE A 66 -5.61 -7.30 -3.34
CA PHE A 66 -5.48 -7.23 -4.80
C PHE A 66 -6.47 -8.17 -5.47
N ASN A 67 -7.27 -7.64 -6.39
CA ASN A 67 -8.35 -8.37 -7.06
C ASN A 67 -8.14 -8.46 -8.59
N GLY A 68 -6.89 -8.47 -9.04
CA GLY A 68 -6.55 -8.62 -10.44
C GLY A 68 -6.57 -7.32 -11.27
N THR A 69 -6.04 -7.44 -12.49
CA THR A 69 -6.08 -6.48 -13.59
C THR A 69 -6.47 -7.23 -14.86
N GLU A 70 -6.85 -6.53 -15.94
CA GLU A 70 -7.16 -7.20 -17.22
C GLU A 70 -6.04 -8.12 -17.71
N SER A 71 -4.78 -7.77 -17.43
CA SER A 71 -3.60 -8.55 -17.78
C SER A 71 -3.20 -9.63 -16.76
N ARG A 72 -3.84 -9.68 -15.59
CA ARG A 72 -3.39 -10.55 -14.48
C ARG A 72 -4.55 -10.82 -13.52
N LYS A 73 -5.12 -12.02 -13.55
CA LYS A 73 -6.11 -12.49 -12.55
C LYS A 73 -5.41 -13.05 -11.33
#